data_AF-A0A2E2BUX6-F1
#
_entry.id   AF-A0A2E2BUX6-F1
#
_cell.length_a   1.000
_cell.length_b   1.000
_cell.length_c   1.000
_cell.angle_alpha   90.00
_cell.angle_beta   90.00
_cell.angle_gamma   90.00
#
_symmetry.space_group_name_H-M   'P 1'
#
loop_
_entity.id
_entity.type
_entity.pdbx_description
1 polymer ?
#
loop_
_entity_poly.entity_id
_entity_poly.type
_entity_poly.pdbx_seq_one_letter_code
_entity_poly.pdbx_strand_id
1 'polypeptide(L)'
;MIPVGTMARCPYCMAVNPASASICYSCGRVILGAGGMAMRIEPNLPGGHMVHGVRKGPPPGLNVRRGGKRRAKKKKSNLRSMIMVVAIAFLFLFTPAQERISTQLEKWLDTLLDEFGPAREYPVYAAYTVERNVHLVNPHSQSISFSYELPIPETRTDFGISDYGFESADGAYSYPVVTLQEVANMVAKVEGGMDVIIPIDEQYRSEGDAIQLDSSTEIYWPPVGQSEDRCSVARCAIWQGDIQPGQMATLEVTYDVISSSFSWWGGSQAPDKAPRAADELSIHKGNDGTYADYERSGRLDSMYDQFGSEKKWYDRDSGPSQNWAVDGDSNVVIALADEIESSLNPEDVNSPYAFAHAAFIKIRDSIVYSQGLSPARGGPACIVDERGDCDEQSNAWMSLLRTRNIPAWYEFGPMTDGQFSAWEPHAWSNAIFPLDGQWCIEKNIDLSTCFVEGEVDVVNNRWLLHTPTTMTEWIEQPSYRGEASYDFYRPLSIGCVNCWAESWETIGEPEINGGTYRVPVRIGE
;
A
#
# COMPACT_ATOMS: atom_id res chain seq x y z
N MET A 1 -37.11 -5.83 9.88
CA MET A 1 -36.40 -7.10 10.13
C MET A 1 -35.45 -7.34 8.96
N ILE A 2 -34.22 -6.87 9.09
CA ILE A 2 -33.12 -7.11 8.14
C ILE A 2 -32.54 -8.49 8.49
N PRO A 3 -32.14 -9.34 7.52
CA PRO A 3 -31.65 -10.68 7.82
C PRO A 3 -30.32 -10.56 8.56
N VAL A 4 -30.19 -11.28 9.68
CA VAL A 4 -28.91 -11.50 10.38
C VAL A 4 -27.92 -12.06 9.35
N GLY A 5 -26.91 -11.27 8.99
CA GLY A 5 -25.89 -11.66 8.03
C GLY A 5 -25.23 -12.97 8.45
N THR A 6 -25.13 -13.92 7.53
CA THR A 6 -24.40 -15.18 7.74
C THR A 6 -22.97 -14.86 8.17
N MET A 7 -22.63 -15.17 9.43
CA MET A 7 -21.25 -15.05 9.91
C MET A 7 -20.34 -15.99 9.10
N ALA A 8 -19.27 -15.44 8.54
CA ALA A 8 -18.21 -16.21 7.90
C ALA A 8 -17.17 -16.65 8.96
N ARG A 9 -16.18 -17.44 8.57
CA ARG A 9 -15.01 -17.70 9.40
C ARG A 9 -13.78 -17.17 8.69
N CYS A 10 -12.89 -16.56 9.47
CA CYS A 10 -11.56 -16.19 9.04
C CYS A 10 -10.82 -17.46 8.56
N PRO A 11 -10.33 -17.52 7.31
CA PRO A 11 -9.66 -18.70 6.77
C PRO A 11 -8.28 -18.94 7.41
N TYR A 12 -7.73 -17.96 8.13
CA TYR A 12 -6.41 -18.07 8.77
C TYR A 12 -6.46 -18.77 10.12
N CYS A 13 -7.27 -18.25 11.05
CA CYS A 13 -7.36 -18.77 12.41
C CYS A 13 -8.68 -19.51 12.66
N MET A 14 -9.53 -19.66 11.64
CA MET A 14 -10.85 -20.31 11.71
C MET A 14 -11.84 -19.67 12.69
N ALA A 15 -11.50 -18.48 13.20
CA ALA A 15 -12.34 -17.70 14.09
C ALA A 15 -13.55 -17.13 13.34
N VAL A 16 -14.63 -16.85 14.07
CA VAL A 16 -15.85 -16.27 13.50
C VAL A 16 -15.56 -14.83 13.06
N ASN A 17 -15.95 -14.46 11.84
CA ASN A 17 -15.76 -13.11 11.29
C ASN A 17 -17.00 -12.66 10.49
N PRO A 18 -17.37 -11.38 10.49
CA PRO A 18 -18.44 -10.89 9.61
C PRO A 18 -18.11 -11.19 8.14
N ALA A 19 -19.11 -11.55 7.33
CA ALA A 19 -18.89 -11.92 5.93
C ALA A 19 -18.36 -10.75 5.06
N SER A 20 -18.52 -9.51 5.53
CA SER A 20 -18.03 -8.29 4.90
C SER A 20 -16.73 -7.75 5.52
N ALA A 21 -16.16 -8.42 6.54
CA ALA A 21 -15.01 -7.88 7.26
C ALA A 21 -13.71 -8.07 6.48
N SER A 22 -12.97 -6.97 6.34
CA SER A 22 -11.71 -6.89 5.59
C SER A 22 -10.49 -7.33 6.36
N ILE A 23 -10.55 -7.45 7.69
CA ILE A 23 -9.50 -7.96 8.60
C ILE A 23 -10.06 -9.05 9.52
N CYS A 24 -9.17 -9.91 10.06
CA CYS A 24 -9.37 -11.03 10.96
C CYS A 24 -8.84 -10.64 12.32
N TYR A 25 -9.74 -10.32 13.22
CA TYR A 25 -9.38 -9.64 14.46
C TYR A 25 -8.96 -10.61 15.57
N SER A 26 -9.10 -11.92 15.36
CA SER A 26 -8.45 -12.95 16.18
C SER A 26 -6.93 -12.96 16.02
N CYS A 27 -6.44 -12.35 14.96
CA CYS A 27 -5.18 -12.76 14.38
C CYS A 27 -4.44 -11.61 13.67
N GLY A 28 -5.07 -10.43 13.56
CA GLY A 28 -4.51 -9.20 13.03
C GLY A 28 -4.29 -9.21 11.52
N ARG A 29 -5.12 -9.91 10.72
CA ARG A 29 -4.85 -10.12 9.28
C ARG A 29 -5.91 -9.61 8.35
N VAL A 30 -5.54 -8.95 7.26
CA VAL A 30 -6.47 -8.60 6.17
C VAL A 30 -7.06 -9.89 5.55
N ILE A 31 -8.39 -10.06 5.55
CA ILE A 31 -9.13 -11.22 4.97
C ILE A 31 -9.84 -10.91 3.66
N LEU A 32 -10.22 -9.67 3.40
CA LEU A 32 -10.69 -9.28 2.07
C LEU A 32 -9.50 -8.79 1.27
N GLY A 33 -8.89 -9.74 0.56
CA GLY A 33 -7.79 -9.48 -0.37
C GLY A 33 -7.77 -10.44 -1.55
N ALA A 34 -8.80 -11.27 -1.76
CA ALA A 34 -8.89 -12.10 -2.97
C ALA A 34 -9.90 -11.55 -3.99
N GLY A 35 -10.93 -10.82 -3.54
CA GLY A 35 -11.98 -10.28 -4.43
C GLY A 35 -11.58 -8.98 -5.14
N GLY A 36 -11.13 -7.97 -4.36
CA GLY A 36 -10.66 -6.69 -4.90
C GLY A 36 -9.34 -6.82 -5.65
N MET A 37 -8.40 -7.61 -5.12
CA MET A 37 -7.17 -7.94 -5.83
C MET A 37 -7.37 -8.84 -7.05
N ALA A 38 -8.32 -9.77 -7.08
CA ALA A 38 -8.65 -10.42 -8.36
C ALA A 38 -9.13 -9.40 -9.39
N MET A 39 -9.89 -8.37 -8.98
CA MET A 39 -10.29 -7.27 -9.88
C MET A 39 -9.14 -6.31 -10.25
N ARG A 40 -8.09 -6.18 -9.41
CA ARG A 40 -6.88 -5.36 -9.70
C ARG A 40 -5.76 -6.12 -10.43
N ILE A 41 -5.66 -7.44 -10.23
CA ILE A 41 -4.68 -8.33 -10.86
C ILE A 41 -5.20 -8.79 -12.24
N GLU A 42 -6.51 -8.95 -12.40
CA GLU A 42 -7.10 -9.22 -13.72
C GLU A 42 -7.15 -7.91 -14.54
N PRO A 43 -6.60 -7.90 -15.77
CA PRO A 43 -6.69 -6.72 -16.62
C PRO A 43 -8.17 -6.39 -16.89
N ASN A 44 -8.56 -5.13 -16.62
CA ASN A 44 -9.89 -4.61 -16.91
C ASN A 44 -10.29 -4.91 -18.37
N LEU A 45 -11.13 -5.93 -18.56
CA LEU A 45 -11.74 -6.24 -19.85
C LEU A 45 -12.88 -5.24 -20.11
N PRO A 46 -12.91 -4.52 -21.25
CA PRO A 46 -13.97 -3.55 -21.52
C PRO A 46 -15.31 -4.26 -21.71
N GLY A 47 -16.15 -4.23 -20.67
CA GLY A 47 -17.54 -4.69 -20.72
C GLY A 47 -18.04 -5.08 -19.35
N GLY A 48 -18.97 -4.29 -18.81
CA GLY A 48 -19.55 -4.45 -17.47
C GLY A 48 -19.84 -5.89 -17.06
N HIS A 49 -19.58 -6.15 -15.77
CA HIS A 49 -19.70 -7.47 -15.16
C HIS A 49 -21.07 -8.12 -15.43
N MET A 50 -21.04 -9.32 -15.99
CA MET A 50 -22.18 -10.23 -15.85
C MET A 50 -22.19 -10.73 -14.41
N VAL A 51 -23.08 -10.14 -13.61
CA VAL A 51 -23.51 -10.68 -12.32
C VAL A 51 -23.85 -12.16 -12.53
N HIS A 52 -23.00 -13.05 -12.01
CA HIS A 52 -23.29 -14.47 -11.98
C HIS A 52 -24.37 -14.73 -10.92
N GLY A 53 -25.62 -14.46 -11.29
CA GLY A 53 -26.77 -14.93 -10.56
C GLY A 53 -26.72 -16.45 -10.43
N VAL A 54 -26.94 -16.93 -9.20
CA VAL A 54 -27.05 -18.34 -8.80
C VAL A 54 -27.84 -19.14 -9.85
N ARG A 55 -27.18 -20.09 -10.52
CA ARG A 55 -27.88 -21.09 -11.35
C ARG A 55 -28.61 -22.07 -10.43
N LYS A 56 -29.92 -21.86 -10.24
CA LYS A 56 -30.83 -22.92 -9.78
C LYS A 56 -30.81 -24.06 -10.79
N GLY A 57 -30.29 -25.22 -10.39
CA GLY A 57 -30.46 -26.47 -11.14
C GLY A 57 -31.94 -26.86 -11.19
N PRO A 58 -32.42 -27.52 -12.26
CA PRO A 58 -33.78 -28.02 -12.31
C PRO A 58 -33.97 -29.17 -11.29
N PRO A 59 -35.16 -29.34 -10.70
CA PRO A 59 -35.42 -30.45 -9.77
C PRO A 59 -35.33 -31.80 -10.50
N PRO A 60 -35.00 -32.90 -9.79
CA PRO A 60 -34.87 -34.21 -10.42
C PRO A 60 -36.23 -34.69 -10.94
N GLY A 61 -36.34 -35.02 -12.22
CA GLY A 61 -37.48 -35.78 -12.76
C GLY A 61 -38.13 -35.31 -14.07
N LEU A 62 -37.67 -34.25 -14.75
CA LEU A 62 -38.27 -33.83 -16.02
C LEU A 62 -37.38 -34.08 -17.24
N ASN A 63 -37.77 -35.07 -18.05
CA ASN A 63 -37.35 -35.24 -19.44
C ASN A 63 -38.05 -34.21 -20.32
N VAL A 64 -37.31 -33.34 -21.01
CA VAL A 64 -37.85 -32.59 -22.17
C VAL A 64 -36.86 -32.60 -23.32
N ARG A 65 -37.18 -33.41 -24.34
CA ARG A 65 -36.68 -33.28 -25.72
C ARG A 65 -37.48 -32.19 -26.44
N ARG A 66 -36.80 -31.23 -27.08
CA ARG A 66 -36.93 -30.83 -28.51
C ARG A 66 -36.51 -29.37 -28.76
N GLY A 67 -35.87 -29.18 -29.92
CA GLY A 67 -36.20 -28.09 -30.85
C GLY A 67 -35.39 -26.80 -30.70
N GLY A 68 -34.52 -26.55 -31.67
CA GLY A 68 -33.58 -25.43 -31.65
C GLY A 68 -34.14 -24.09 -32.14
N LYS A 69 -33.36 -23.05 -31.86
CA LYS A 69 -33.16 -21.84 -32.67
C LYS A 69 -31.72 -21.36 -32.45
N ARG A 70 -30.88 -21.47 -33.48
CA ARG A 70 -29.52 -20.89 -33.51
C ARG A 70 -29.64 -19.37 -33.36
N ARG A 71 -29.26 -18.82 -32.20
CA ARG A 71 -28.88 -17.41 -32.10
C ARG A 71 -27.49 -17.27 -32.72
N ALA A 72 -27.37 -16.42 -33.74
CA ALA A 72 -26.11 -16.09 -34.38
C ALA A 72 -25.11 -15.56 -33.34
N LYS A 73 -23.92 -16.17 -33.28
CA LYS A 73 -22.80 -15.64 -32.49
C LYS A 73 -22.43 -14.26 -33.07
N LYS A 74 -22.73 -13.19 -32.33
CA LYS A 74 -22.10 -11.89 -32.54
C LYS A 74 -20.61 -12.09 -32.25
N LYS A 75 -19.78 -12.20 -33.31
CA LYS A 75 -18.32 -12.12 -33.18
C LYS A 75 -18.02 -10.72 -32.66
N LYS A 76 -17.82 -10.56 -31.36
CA LYS A 76 -16.97 -9.48 -30.84
C LYS A 76 -15.55 -9.94 -31.14
N SER A 77 -14.93 -9.36 -32.16
CA SER A 77 -13.50 -9.53 -32.39
C SER A 77 -12.77 -8.85 -31.23
N ASN A 78 -12.11 -9.64 -30.38
CA ASN A 78 -11.02 -9.15 -29.56
C ASN A 78 -9.86 -8.78 -30.49
N LEU A 79 -9.96 -7.62 -31.15
CA LEU A 79 -8.93 -7.12 -32.06
C LEU A 79 -7.58 -7.08 -31.33
N ARG A 80 -7.58 -6.74 -30.03
CA ARG A 80 -6.39 -6.73 -29.16
C ARG A 80 -5.75 -8.12 -28.99
N SER A 81 -6.52 -9.13 -28.58
CA SER A 81 -6.01 -10.51 -28.47
C SER A 81 -5.60 -11.09 -29.82
N MET A 82 -6.27 -10.69 -30.90
CA MET A 82 -5.94 -11.14 -32.25
C MET A 82 -4.68 -10.47 -32.79
N ILE A 83 -4.45 -9.17 -32.53
CA ILE A 83 -3.21 -8.47 -32.90
C ILE A 83 -2.02 -9.07 -32.16
N MET A 84 -2.15 -9.31 -30.85
CA MET A 84 -1.09 -9.94 -30.05
C MET A 84 -0.75 -11.35 -30.55
N VAL A 85 -1.77 -12.18 -30.82
CA VAL A 85 -1.56 -13.53 -31.37
C VAL A 85 -0.99 -13.49 -32.79
N VAL A 86 -1.40 -12.53 -33.63
CA VAL A 86 -0.85 -12.35 -34.98
C VAL A 86 0.60 -11.86 -34.95
N ALA A 87 0.95 -10.96 -34.02
CA ALA A 87 2.32 -10.51 -33.80
C ALA A 87 3.23 -11.66 -33.36
N ILE A 88 2.81 -12.44 -32.35
CA ILE A 88 3.53 -13.63 -31.89
C ILE A 88 3.65 -14.67 -33.02
N ALA A 89 2.59 -14.89 -33.80
CA ALA A 89 2.63 -15.82 -34.92
C ALA A 89 3.53 -15.36 -36.08
N PHE A 90 3.59 -14.05 -36.35
CA PHE A 90 4.53 -13.48 -37.33
C PHE A 90 5.99 -13.69 -36.88
N LEU A 91 6.28 -13.60 -35.58
CA LEU A 91 7.63 -13.82 -35.02
C LEU A 91 8.13 -15.27 -35.19
N PHE A 92 7.27 -16.27 -35.03
CA PHE A 92 7.66 -17.68 -35.20
C PHE A 92 7.85 -18.10 -36.66
N LEU A 93 7.39 -17.30 -37.63
CA LEU A 93 7.44 -17.63 -39.06
C LEU A 93 8.64 -17.04 -39.80
N PHE A 94 9.42 -16.16 -39.17
CA PHE A 94 10.61 -15.54 -39.78
C PHE A 94 11.88 -15.86 -38.98
N THR A 95 12.60 -16.92 -39.36
CA THR A 95 14.04 -17.06 -39.04
C THR A 95 14.77 -17.63 -40.26
N PRO A 96 15.82 -16.94 -40.74
CA PRO A 96 17.16 -17.25 -40.23
C PRO A 96 18.07 -16.01 -40.15
N ALA A 97 18.24 -15.43 -38.96
CA ALA A 97 19.37 -14.56 -38.57
C ALA A 97 19.32 -14.30 -37.06
N GLN A 98 19.50 -15.33 -36.25
CA GLN A 98 19.06 -15.35 -34.84
C GLN A 98 19.93 -14.61 -33.80
N GLU A 99 21.10 -14.04 -34.13
CA GLU A 99 21.94 -13.40 -33.10
C GLU A 99 21.92 -11.86 -33.10
N ARG A 100 21.69 -11.19 -34.25
CA ARG A 100 21.45 -9.73 -34.28
C ARG A 100 19.99 -9.36 -34.15
N ILE A 101 19.09 -10.32 -34.37
CA ILE A 101 17.66 -10.12 -34.26
C ILE A 101 17.20 -10.33 -32.82
N SER A 102 17.80 -11.22 -32.01
CA SER A 102 17.36 -11.46 -30.62
C SER A 102 17.27 -10.18 -29.79
N THR A 103 18.33 -9.36 -29.78
CA THR A 103 18.36 -8.09 -29.04
C THR A 103 17.44 -7.00 -29.62
N GLN A 104 17.13 -7.05 -30.92
CA GLN A 104 16.12 -6.17 -31.53
C GLN A 104 14.69 -6.69 -31.32
N LEU A 105 14.54 -7.99 -31.12
CA LEU A 105 13.29 -8.71 -31.00
C LEU A 105 12.81 -8.74 -29.56
N GLU A 106 13.71 -8.83 -28.57
CA GLU A 106 13.46 -8.53 -27.15
C GLU A 106 12.95 -7.09 -27.03
N LYS A 107 13.73 -6.10 -27.49
CA LYS A 107 13.31 -4.70 -27.49
C LYS A 107 11.95 -4.45 -28.16
N TRP A 108 11.64 -5.15 -29.26
CA TRP A 108 10.34 -5.05 -29.93
C TRP A 108 9.21 -5.73 -29.14
N LEU A 109 9.49 -6.86 -28.50
CA LEU A 109 8.56 -7.57 -27.64
C LEU A 109 8.26 -6.74 -26.38
N ASP A 110 9.28 -6.13 -25.77
CA ASP A 110 9.15 -5.25 -24.60
C ASP A 110 8.34 -4.02 -24.96
N THR A 111 8.65 -3.36 -26.09
CA THR A 111 7.85 -2.23 -26.60
C THR A 111 6.37 -2.62 -26.80
N LEU A 112 6.10 -3.83 -27.31
CA LEU A 112 4.72 -4.31 -27.48
C LEU A 112 4.04 -4.68 -26.16
N LEU A 113 4.76 -5.22 -25.19
CA LEU A 113 4.25 -5.55 -23.87
C LEU A 113 3.99 -4.29 -23.05
N ASP A 114 4.84 -3.28 -23.16
CA ASP A 114 4.62 -1.96 -22.56
C ASP A 114 3.37 -1.30 -23.14
N GLU A 115 3.17 -1.38 -24.45
CA GLU A 115 2.04 -0.70 -25.10
C GLU A 115 0.73 -1.51 -25.00
N PHE A 116 0.76 -2.85 -25.04
CA PHE A 116 -0.44 -3.70 -25.13
C PHE A 116 -0.59 -4.75 -24.04
N GLY A 117 0.39 -4.87 -23.12
CA GLY A 117 0.34 -5.79 -21.98
C GLY A 117 -0.66 -5.37 -20.89
N PRO A 118 -0.94 -6.24 -19.91
CA PRO A 118 -1.76 -5.89 -18.76
C PRO A 118 -1.07 -4.76 -17.98
N ALA A 119 -1.83 -3.70 -17.70
CA ALA A 119 -1.36 -2.55 -16.94
C ALA A 119 -2.46 -2.07 -16.00
N ARG A 120 -2.06 -1.49 -14.88
CA ARG A 120 -2.94 -0.76 -13.96
C ARG A 120 -3.05 0.68 -14.44
N GLU A 121 -4.24 1.24 -14.35
CA GLU A 121 -4.49 2.64 -14.68
C GLU A 121 -4.65 3.44 -13.40
N TYR A 122 -3.89 4.53 -13.30
CA TYR A 122 -3.93 5.45 -12.18
C TYR A 122 -4.34 6.85 -12.66
N PRO A 123 -5.18 7.57 -11.89
CA PRO A 123 -5.47 8.97 -12.15
C PRO A 123 -4.23 9.84 -11.87
N VAL A 124 -4.07 10.92 -12.62
CA VAL A 124 -3.03 11.92 -12.34
C VAL A 124 -3.38 12.75 -11.09
N TYR A 125 -4.67 13.03 -10.92
CA TYR A 125 -5.21 13.78 -9.80
C TYR A 125 -6.58 13.19 -9.44
N ALA A 126 -6.88 13.08 -8.15
CA ALA A 126 -8.23 12.80 -7.67
C ALA A 126 -8.57 13.62 -6.43
N ALA A 127 -9.81 14.11 -6.36
CA ALA A 127 -10.42 14.58 -5.13
C ALA A 127 -11.67 13.73 -4.84
N TYR A 128 -11.80 13.21 -3.63
CA TYR A 128 -12.86 12.27 -3.28
C TYR A 128 -13.18 12.29 -1.79
N THR A 129 -14.39 11.88 -1.43
CA THR A 129 -14.76 11.59 -0.05
C THR A 129 -14.73 10.09 0.15
N VAL A 130 -14.02 9.62 1.18
CA VAL A 130 -14.00 8.21 1.58
C VAL A 130 -14.58 8.05 2.99
N GLU A 131 -15.42 7.06 3.18
CA GLU A 131 -16.01 6.73 4.48
C GLU A 131 -15.42 5.43 5.03
N ARG A 132 -14.91 5.50 6.26
CA ARG A 132 -14.57 4.36 7.10
C ARG A 132 -15.74 4.06 8.01
N ASN A 133 -16.13 2.80 8.07
CA ASN A 133 -17.10 2.28 9.03
C ASN A 133 -16.38 1.34 10.00
N VAL A 134 -16.40 1.68 11.30
CA VAL A 134 -15.84 0.85 12.38
C VAL A 134 -17.01 0.24 13.16
N HIS A 135 -17.18 -1.07 13.06
CA HIS A 135 -18.26 -1.81 13.72
C HIS A 135 -17.74 -2.61 14.90
N LEU A 136 -18.27 -2.36 16.09
CA LEU A 136 -17.96 -3.10 17.30
C LEU A 136 -19.20 -3.85 17.80
N VAL A 137 -19.07 -5.14 18.12
CA VAL A 137 -20.18 -6.02 18.55
C VAL A 137 -19.89 -6.60 19.91
N ASN A 138 -20.86 -6.59 20.83
CA ASN A 138 -20.72 -7.31 22.09
C ASN A 138 -21.39 -8.71 22.02
N PRO A 139 -20.60 -9.81 21.91
CA PRO A 139 -21.13 -11.17 21.92
C PRO A 139 -21.39 -11.73 23.33
N HIS A 140 -21.01 -10.99 24.39
CA HIS A 140 -21.08 -11.47 25.77
C HIS A 140 -22.43 -11.18 26.43
N SER A 141 -22.66 -11.81 27.58
CA SER A 141 -23.84 -11.58 28.43
C SER A 141 -23.69 -10.39 29.38
N GLN A 142 -22.54 -9.73 29.38
CA GLN A 142 -22.19 -8.55 30.18
C GLN A 142 -21.75 -7.42 29.27
N SER A 143 -21.85 -6.17 29.73
CA SER A 143 -21.32 -5.02 29.00
C SER A 143 -19.81 -5.17 28.81
N ILE A 144 -19.29 -4.67 27.69
CA ILE A 144 -17.86 -4.58 27.42
C ILE A 144 -17.50 -3.12 27.16
N SER A 145 -16.37 -2.70 27.70
CA SER A 145 -15.78 -1.41 27.41
C SER A 145 -14.78 -1.54 26.27
N PHE A 146 -14.62 -0.49 25.48
CA PHE A 146 -13.64 -0.42 24.41
C PHE A 146 -12.97 0.94 24.34
N SER A 147 -11.76 0.97 23.78
CA SER A 147 -11.06 2.18 23.34
C SER A 147 -10.46 1.91 21.97
N TYR A 148 -10.72 2.80 21.03
CA TYR A 148 -10.34 2.69 19.63
C TYR A 148 -9.54 3.93 19.19
N GLU A 149 -8.29 3.74 18.80
CA GLU A 149 -7.41 4.77 18.25
C GLU A 149 -7.64 4.92 16.74
N LEU A 150 -8.22 6.05 16.35
CA LEU A 150 -8.48 6.43 14.96
C LEU A 150 -7.36 7.39 14.50
N PRO A 151 -6.47 6.99 13.58
CA PRO A 151 -5.40 7.86 13.08
C PRO A 151 -5.95 9.18 12.49
N ILE A 152 -5.27 10.29 12.77
CA ILE A 152 -5.48 11.58 12.10
C ILE A 152 -4.35 11.72 11.07
N PRO A 153 -4.65 11.62 9.76
CA PRO A 153 -3.61 11.64 8.72
C PRO A 153 -2.83 12.96 8.67
N GLU A 154 -1.54 12.86 8.38
CA GLU A 154 -0.67 14.01 8.09
C GLU A 154 -0.68 14.34 6.59
N THR A 155 -0.31 15.57 6.25
CA THR A 155 -0.11 15.95 4.85
C THR A 155 1.12 15.22 4.29
N ARG A 156 0.92 14.47 3.20
CA ARG A 156 2.00 13.80 2.47
C ARG A 156 2.58 14.75 1.43
N THR A 157 3.90 14.89 1.41
CA THR A 157 4.63 15.67 0.40
C THR A 157 5.59 14.78 -0.39
N ASP A 158 6.23 15.31 -1.42
CA ASP A 158 7.33 14.63 -2.12
C ASP A 158 8.61 14.53 -1.28
N PHE A 159 8.58 14.97 -0.02
CA PHE A 159 9.71 14.95 0.91
C PHE A 159 9.29 14.35 2.27
N GLY A 160 8.56 13.23 2.22
CA GLY A 160 8.01 12.58 3.41
C GLY A 160 6.72 13.28 3.88
N ILE A 161 6.74 13.74 5.12
CA ILE A 161 5.74 14.62 5.74
C ILE A 161 6.31 16.05 5.97
N SER A 162 7.43 16.38 5.32
CA SER A 162 8.11 17.66 5.50
C SER A 162 7.44 18.77 4.70
N ASP A 163 7.35 19.96 5.30
CA ASP A 163 7.00 21.21 4.62
C ASP A 163 8.18 21.81 3.83
N TYR A 164 9.38 21.25 3.98
CA TYR A 164 10.63 21.73 3.40
C TYR A 164 11.27 20.65 2.52
N GLY A 165 11.68 21.04 1.31
CA GLY A 165 12.35 20.17 0.33
C GLY A 165 13.85 20.39 0.30
N PHE A 166 14.45 20.30 -0.88
CA PHE A 166 15.86 20.64 -1.08
C PHE A 166 16.18 22.06 -0.59
N GLU A 167 17.35 22.23 0.01
CA GLU A 167 17.88 23.54 0.40
C GLU A 167 19.08 23.90 -0.46
N SER A 168 19.25 25.18 -0.76
CA SER A 168 20.45 25.67 -1.42
C SER A 168 21.64 25.67 -0.47
N ALA A 169 22.84 25.33 -0.95
CA ALA A 169 24.05 25.26 -0.10
C ALA A 169 24.45 26.59 0.57
N ASP A 170 23.98 27.73 0.08
CA ASP A 170 24.17 29.06 0.68
C ASP A 170 23.02 29.46 1.63
N GLY A 171 22.04 28.59 1.86
CA GLY A 171 20.86 28.81 2.70
C GLY A 171 19.93 29.91 2.19
N ALA A 172 20.12 30.39 0.95
CA ALA A 172 19.37 31.51 0.39
C ALA A 172 17.97 31.11 -0.13
N TYR A 173 17.78 29.83 -0.46
CA TYR A 173 16.57 29.31 -1.08
C TYR A 173 16.24 27.88 -0.63
N SER A 174 14.96 27.59 -0.41
CA SER A 174 14.45 26.24 -0.26
C SER A 174 13.49 25.95 -1.40
N TYR A 175 13.64 24.79 -2.01
CA TYR A 175 12.76 24.31 -3.06
C TYR A 175 11.41 23.96 -2.42
N PRO A 176 10.29 24.49 -2.94
CA PRO A 176 8.98 24.18 -2.40
C PRO A 176 8.69 22.69 -2.60
N VAL A 177 8.16 22.05 -1.56
CA VAL A 177 7.63 20.70 -1.64
C VAL A 177 6.34 20.67 -2.45
N VAL A 178 6.05 19.52 -3.04
CA VAL A 178 4.78 19.22 -3.71
C VAL A 178 3.91 18.44 -2.74
N THR A 179 2.74 18.96 -2.40
CA THR A 179 1.72 18.21 -1.67
C THR A 179 1.17 17.09 -2.55
N LEU A 180 1.33 15.85 -2.08
CA LEU A 180 0.89 14.64 -2.79
C LEU A 180 -0.46 14.18 -2.30
N GLN A 181 -0.73 14.33 -1.00
CA GLN A 181 -2.02 14.04 -0.39
C GLN A 181 -2.28 15.00 0.77
N GLU A 182 -3.49 15.54 0.83
CA GLU A 182 -4.02 16.23 2.00
C GLU A 182 -5.42 15.71 2.33
N VAL A 183 -5.72 15.61 3.63
CA VAL A 183 -7.07 15.42 4.16
C VAL A 183 -7.60 16.80 4.53
N ALA A 184 -8.51 17.32 3.72
CA ALA A 184 -9.07 18.67 3.91
C ALA A 184 -10.06 18.72 5.08
N ASN A 185 -10.71 17.60 5.38
CA ASN A 185 -11.72 17.49 6.43
C ASN A 185 -11.84 16.04 6.92
N MET A 186 -12.08 15.88 8.22
CA MET A 186 -12.33 14.59 8.86
C MET A 186 -13.49 14.75 9.84
N VAL A 187 -14.54 13.96 9.64
CA VAL A 187 -15.76 14.03 10.46
C VAL A 187 -16.11 12.65 10.97
N ALA A 188 -16.33 12.54 12.27
CA ALA A 188 -16.78 11.33 12.93
C ALA A 188 -18.23 11.46 13.40
N LYS A 189 -19.03 10.40 13.26
CA LYS A 189 -20.41 10.33 13.71
C LYS A 189 -20.79 8.91 14.13
N VAL A 190 -21.84 8.80 14.93
CA VAL A 190 -22.54 7.54 15.24
C VAL A 190 -23.99 7.65 14.78
N GLU A 191 -24.67 6.51 14.60
CA GLU A 191 -26.06 6.51 14.14
C GLU A 191 -26.97 7.33 15.08
N GLY A 192 -27.58 8.39 14.55
CA GLY A 192 -28.45 9.29 15.32
C GLY A 192 -27.71 10.25 16.27
N GLY A 193 -26.37 10.24 16.26
CA GLY A 193 -25.51 11.17 16.97
C GLY A 193 -25.28 12.48 16.24
N MET A 194 -24.39 13.32 16.78
CA MET A 194 -23.95 14.56 16.13
C MET A 194 -22.68 14.33 15.31
N ASP A 195 -22.55 15.08 14.21
CA ASP A 195 -21.31 15.16 13.45
C ASP A 195 -20.24 15.90 14.27
N VAL A 196 -19.08 15.28 14.44
CA VAL A 196 -17.92 15.84 15.12
C VAL A 196 -16.79 16.04 14.13
N ILE A 197 -16.44 17.30 13.89
CA ILE A 197 -15.27 17.65 13.08
C ILE A 197 -14.02 17.41 13.94
N ILE A 198 -13.14 16.54 13.47
CA ILE A 198 -11.85 16.25 14.09
C ILE A 198 -10.80 17.17 13.43
N PRO A 199 -10.05 17.95 14.22
CA PRO A 199 -9.05 18.86 13.67
C PRO A 199 -7.88 18.11 13.04
N ILE A 200 -7.55 18.45 11.80
CA ILE A 200 -6.37 17.94 11.07
C ILE A 200 -5.09 18.66 11.54
N ASP A 201 -5.20 19.89 12.04
CA ASP A 201 -4.10 20.67 12.62
C ASP A 201 -3.83 20.30 14.08
N GLU A 202 -2.71 20.75 14.65
CA GLU A 202 -2.26 20.42 16.02
C GLU A 202 -3.14 21.06 17.13
N GLN A 203 -4.38 20.62 17.21
CA GLN A 203 -5.30 20.92 18.30
C GLN A 203 -5.52 19.65 19.10
N TYR A 204 -5.65 19.80 20.42
CA TYR A 204 -5.83 18.69 21.34
C TYR A 204 -7.14 18.83 22.12
N ARG A 205 -7.75 17.69 22.42
CA ARG A 205 -8.88 17.55 23.33
C ARG A 205 -8.58 16.37 24.25
N SER A 206 -8.48 16.63 25.56
CA SER A 206 -8.29 15.58 26.56
C SER A 206 -9.57 14.81 26.83
N GLU A 207 -9.43 13.62 27.42
CA GLU A 207 -10.54 12.76 27.86
C GLU A 207 -11.58 13.52 28.72
N GLY A 208 -11.12 14.35 29.67
CA GLY A 208 -12.03 15.13 30.54
C GLY A 208 -12.91 16.15 29.80
N ASP A 209 -12.58 16.49 28.56
CA ASP A 209 -13.33 17.39 27.68
C ASP A 209 -13.88 16.65 26.44
N ALA A 210 -14.03 15.32 26.53
CA ALA A 210 -14.53 14.48 25.44
C ALA A 210 -15.92 14.90 24.97
N ILE A 211 -16.16 14.73 23.67
CA ILE A 211 -17.45 15.00 23.04
C ILE A 211 -18.28 13.72 23.10
N GLN A 212 -19.45 13.79 23.74
CA GLN A 212 -20.42 12.70 23.72
C GLN A 212 -21.00 12.55 22.31
N LEU A 213 -20.83 11.37 21.70
CA LEU A 213 -21.39 11.04 20.38
C LEU A 213 -22.83 10.53 20.51
N ASP A 214 -23.09 9.75 21.56
CA ASP A 214 -24.42 9.27 21.95
C ASP A 214 -24.50 9.09 23.49
N SER A 215 -25.40 8.23 23.99
CA SER A 215 -25.53 7.96 25.43
C SER A 215 -24.50 6.99 26.01
N SER A 216 -23.65 6.39 25.17
CA SER A 216 -22.77 5.26 25.50
C SER A 216 -21.32 5.45 25.03
N THR A 217 -21.06 6.39 24.14
CA THR A 217 -19.74 6.59 23.52
C THR A 217 -19.37 8.06 23.42
N GLU A 218 -18.07 8.30 23.45
CA GLU A 218 -17.47 9.63 23.38
C GLU A 218 -16.19 9.61 22.53
N ILE A 219 -15.77 10.80 22.10
CA ILE A 219 -14.56 10.99 21.30
C ILE A 219 -13.74 12.18 21.77
N TYR A 220 -12.43 12.02 21.75
CA TYR A 220 -11.44 13.07 22.04
C TYR A 220 -10.16 12.81 21.23
N TRP A 221 -9.19 13.71 21.26
CA TRP A 221 -7.96 13.59 20.46
C TRP A 221 -6.77 14.14 21.27
N PRO A 222 -6.15 13.29 22.08
CA PRO A 222 -5.10 13.69 23.00
C PRO A 222 -3.73 13.80 22.28
N PRO A 223 -2.72 14.39 22.94
CA PRO A 223 -1.34 14.29 22.49
C PRO A 223 -0.84 12.83 22.45
N VAL A 224 0.18 12.58 21.63
CA VAL A 224 0.89 11.29 21.56
C VAL A 224 1.58 10.98 22.89
N GLY A 225 1.53 9.72 23.33
CA GLY A 225 2.11 9.29 24.60
C GLY A 225 1.80 7.82 24.95
N GLN A 226 2.38 7.37 26.06
CA GLN A 226 2.38 5.95 26.47
C GLN A 226 1.24 5.58 27.46
N SER A 227 0.32 6.51 27.74
CA SER A 227 -0.79 6.30 28.67
C SER A 227 -2.07 5.94 27.92
N GLU A 228 -3.01 5.25 28.55
CA GLU A 228 -4.26 4.79 27.90
C GLU A 228 -5.16 5.96 27.41
N ASP A 229 -4.95 7.17 27.94
CA ASP A 229 -5.61 8.43 27.53
C ASP A 229 -4.84 9.18 26.43
N ARG A 230 -3.87 8.53 25.77
CA ARG A 230 -2.96 9.10 24.78
C ARG A 230 -2.93 8.26 23.52
N CYS A 231 -2.59 8.89 22.40
CA CYS A 231 -2.36 8.17 21.16
C CYS A 231 -1.00 7.46 21.23
N SER A 232 -0.99 6.17 20.92
CA SER A 232 0.19 5.32 21.10
C SER A 232 1.30 5.60 20.09
N VAL A 233 0.93 5.80 18.82
CA VAL A 233 1.87 5.85 17.68
C VAL A 233 2.02 7.23 17.07
N ALA A 234 0.91 7.86 16.70
CA ALA A 234 0.86 9.13 16.00
C ALA A 234 -0.41 9.90 16.42
N ARG A 235 -0.65 11.09 15.86
CA ARG A 235 -1.88 11.82 16.16
C ARG A 235 -3.11 10.97 15.84
N CYS A 236 -4.05 10.93 16.78
CA CYS A 236 -5.25 10.12 16.67
C CYS A 236 -6.43 10.80 17.38
N ALA A 237 -7.64 10.36 17.04
CA ALA A 237 -8.81 10.52 17.88
C ALA A 237 -9.09 9.20 18.59
N ILE A 238 -9.38 9.25 19.89
CA ILE A 238 -9.79 8.09 20.68
C ILE A 238 -11.30 8.07 20.77
N TRP A 239 -11.92 7.03 20.22
CA TRP A 239 -13.33 6.71 20.38
C TRP A 239 -13.48 5.62 21.44
N GLN A 240 -14.19 5.90 22.54
CA GLN A 240 -14.34 4.97 23.65
C GLN A 240 -15.77 4.90 24.16
N GLY A 241 -16.09 3.82 24.88
CA GLY A 241 -17.40 3.65 25.50
C GLY A 241 -17.71 2.23 25.91
N ASP A 242 -19.00 1.99 26.18
CA ASP A 242 -19.54 0.70 26.62
C ASP A 242 -20.58 0.16 25.64
N ILE A 243 -20.45 -1.12 25.27
CA ILE A 243 -21.42 -1.82 24.42
C ILE A 243 -22.21 -2.80 25.28
N GLN A 244 -23.53 -2.63 25.35
CA GLN A 244 -24.40 -3.52 26.15
C GLN A 244 -24.50 -4.94 25.54
N PRO A 245 -24.90 -5.96 26.33
CA PRO A 245 -25.02 -7.34 25.85
C PRO A 245 -25.86 -7.47 24.56
N GLY A 246 -25.27 -8.06 23.53
CA GLY A 246 -25.94 -8.30 22.23
C GLY A 246 -26.16 -7.06 21.37
N GLN A 247 -25.59 -5.91 21.75
CA GLN A 247 -25.63 -4.67 20.95
C GLN A 247 -24.37 -4.50 20.09
N MET A 248 -24.43 -3.49 19.22
CA MET A 248 -23.36 -3.06 18.33
C MET A 248 -23.19 -1.54 18.48
N ALA A 249 -21.96 -1.06 18.40
CA ALA A 249 -21.61 0.34 18.24
C ALA A 249 -20.94 0.52 16.86
N THR A 250 -21.32 1.57 16.13
CA THR A 250 -20.73 1.87 14.82
C THR A 250 -20.25 3.31 14.80
N LEU A 251 -18.98 3.50 14.46
CA LEU A 251 -18.41 4.81 14.16
C LEU A 251 -18.27 4.94 12.64
N GLU A 252 -18.88 5.98 12.07
CA GLU A 252 -18.75 6.37 10.68
C GLU A 252 -17.79 7.57 10.62
N VAL A 253 -16.74 7.48 9.81
CA VAL A 253 -15.74 8.54 9.66
C VAL A 253 -15.58 8.88 8.19
N THR A 254 -15.83 10.12 7.80
CA THR A 254 -15.64 10.60 6.43
C THR A 254 -14.40 11.46 6.34
N TYR A 255 -13.59 11.21 5.30
CA TYR A 255 -12.40 11.99 4.95
C TYR A 255 -12.60 12.62 3.58
N ASP A 256 -12.41 13.93 3.48
CA ASP A 256 -12.32 14.63 2.19
C ASP A 256 -10.85 14.68 1.78
N VAL A 257 -10.49 13.91 0.76
CA VAL A 257 -9.10 13.68 0.34
C VAL A 257 -8.83 14.34 -1.00
N ILE A 258 -7.70 15.04 -1.10
CA ILE A 258 -7.14 15.54 -2.34
C ILE A 258 -5.79 14.87 -2.53
N SER A 259 -5.56 14.22 -3.68
CA SER A 259 -4.31 13.55 -3.96
C SER A 259 -3.89 13.63 -5.43
N SER A 260 -2.58 13.69 -5.67
CA SER A 260 -1.95 13.79 -6.99
C SER A 260 -0.85 12.75 -7.14
N SER A 261 -0.79 12.09 -8.28
CA SER A 261 0.32 11.19 -8.61
C SER A 261 1.64 11.94 -8.65
N PHE A 262 2.69 11.27 -8.20
CA PHE A 262 4.05 11.80 -8.25
C PHE A 262 5.08 10.70 -8.38
N SER A 263 6.05 10.89 -9.26
CA SER A 263 7.17 9.97 -9.44
C SER A 263 8.48 10.64 -9.03
N TRP A 264 9.23 9.97 -8.15
CA TRP A 264 10.55 10.42 -7.72
C TRP A 264 11.68 9.97 -8.64
N TRP A 265 11.41 9.05 -9.57
CA TRP A 265 12.42 8.52 -10.48
C TRP A 265 12.24 9.02 -11.92
N GLY A 266 13.37 9.24 -12.58
CA GLY A 266 13.45 9.70 -13.96
C GLY A 266 13.80 8.58 -14.94
N GLY A 267 13.89 8.95 -16.22
CA GLY A 267 14.27 8.05 -17.31
C GLY A 267 13.09 7.57 -18.15
N SER A 268 13.39 6.78 -19.20
CA SER A 268 12.41 6.32 -20.20
C SER A 268 11.44 5.25 -19.69
N GLN A 269 11.69 4.69 -18.51
CA GLN A 269 10.81 3.69 -17.89
C GLN A 269 9.93 4.29 -16.79
N ALA A 270 10.20 5.52 -16.35
CA ALA A 270 9.33 6.23 -15.42
C ALA A 270 8.00 6.57 -16.12
N PRO A 271 6.83 6.42 -15.46
CA PRO A 271 5.54 6.60 -16.14
C PRO A 271 5.40 7.98 -16.81
N ASP A 272 5.32 8.00 -18.15
CA ASP A 272 5.41 9.20 -19.01
C ASP A 272 4.42 10.33 -18.69
N LYS A 273 3.35 10.02 -17.96
CA LYS A 273 2.26 10.95 -17.63
C LYS A 273 2.09 11.18 -16.14
N ALA A 274 2.85 10.46 -15.30
CA ALA A 274 2.87 10.79 -13.88
C ALA A 274 3.62 12.13 -13.73
N PRO A 275 3.04 13.10 -13.00
CA PRO A 275 3.79 14.25 -12.52
C PRO A 275 5.05 13.75 -11.81
N ARG A 276 6.11 14.52 -11.91
CA ARG A 276 7.41 14.22 -11.32
C ARG A 276 8.04 15.51 -10.86
N ALA A 277 9.04 15.41 -9.98
CA ALA A 277 9.95 16.52 -9.74
C ALA A 277 10.45 17.05 -11.10
N ALA A 278 10.83 18.32 -11.18
CA ALA A 278 11.51 18.82 -12.39
C ALA A 278 12.60 17.80 -12.78
N ASP A 279 12.72 17.41 -14.06
CA ASP A 279 13.55 16.26 -14.50
C ASP A 279 14.98 16.27 -13.92
N GLU A 280 15.47 17.46 -13.56
CA GLU A 280 16.74 17.69 -12.89
C GLU A 280 16.79 17.36 -11.38
N LEU A 281 15.73 16.85 -10.76
CA LEU A 281 15.67 16.54 -9.32
C LEU A 281 15.19 15.10 -9.04
N SER A 282 14.73 14.37 -10.07
CA SER A 282 14.39 12.96 -9.96
C SER A 282 15.64 12.07 -9.92
N ILE A 283 15.60 10.99 -9.13
CA ILE A 283 16.68 10.00 -9.09
C ILE A 283 16.65 9.09 -10.32
N HIS A 284 17.81 8.77 -10.87
CA HIS A 284 17.99 7.84 -11.98
C HIS A 284 19.43 7.35 -12.00
N LYS A 285 19.70 6.30 -12.79
CA LYS A 285 21.08 5.83 -13.00
C LYS A 285 21.93 6.97 -13.56
N GLY A 286 22.93 7.41 -12.79
CA GLY A 286 23.87 8.47 -13.15
C GLY A 286 23.78 9.73 -12.30
N ASN A 287 22.75 9.89 -11.46
CA ASN A 287 22.74 10.91 -10.39
C ASN A 287 22.46 10.32 -8.99
N ASP A 288 22.34 8.99 -8.89
CA ASP A 288 22.25 8.26 -7.65
C ASP A 288 23.62 8.21 -6.93
N GLY A 289 23.57 8.31 -5.60
CA GLY A 289 24.74 8.22 -4.74
C GLY A 289 25.18 6.78 -4.47
N THR A 290 26.06 6.63 -3.49
CA THR A 290 26.67 5.37 -3.07
C THR A 290 26.25 4.98 -1.65
N TYR A 291 26.59 3.76 -1.22
CA TYR A 291 26.36 3.35 0.17
C TYR A 291 27.06 4.25 1.21
N ALA A 292 28.21 4.83 0.87
CA ALA A 292 28.94 5.72 1.77
C ALA A 292 28.22 7.05 2.00
N ASP A 293 27.33 7.46 1.08
CA ASP A 293 26.60 8.72 1.18
C ASP A 293 25.52 8.71 2.27
N TYR A 294 25.18 7.55 2.84
CA TYR A 294 24.35 7.46 4.04
C TYR A 294 25.03 8.02 5.29
N GLU A 295 26.37 8.14 5.31
CA GLU A 295 27.09 8.77 6.43
C GLU A 295 27.03 10.31 6.40
N ARG A 296 26.35 10.91 5.40
CA ARG A 296 26.17 12.37 5.32
C ARG A 296 25.20 12.84 6.39
N SER A 297 25.60 13.88 7.13
CA SER A 297 24.81 14.48 8.19
C SER A 297 23.44 14.98 7.71
N GLY A 298 22.40 14.74 8.50
CA GLY A 298 21.05 15.28 8.26
C GLY A 298 19.99 14.19 8.31
N ARG A 299 19.18 14.09 7.26
CA ARG A 299 18.15 13.04 7.17
C ARG A 299 18.77 11.67 6.86
N LEU A 300 19.82 11.62 6.06
CA LEU A 300 20.41 10.35 5.58
C LEU A 300 21.03 9.53 6.72
N ASP A 301 21.93 10.11 7.51
CA ASP A 301 22.56 9.44 8.66
C ASP A 301 21.54 9.09 9.74
N SER A 302 20.57 9.98 10.02
CA SER A 302 19.48 9.70 10.94
C SER A 302 18.66 8.47 10.52
N MET A 303 18.25 8.40 9.24
CA MET A 303 17.45 7.27 8.74
C MET A 303 18.30 6.00 8.60
N TYR A 304 19.59 6.15 8.31
CA TYR A 304 20.54 5.04 8.36
C TYR A 304 20.61 4.44 9.76
N ASP A 305 20.85 5.24 10.79
CA ASP A 305 20.97 4.76 12.17
C ASP A 305 19.65 4.18 12.71
N GLN A 306 18.52 4.81 12.37
CA GLN A 306 17.21 4.44 12.92
C GLN A 306 16.56 3.26 12.22
N PHE A 307 16.77 3.13 10.91
CA PHE A 307 16.17 2.09 10.08
C PHE A 307 17.24 1.25 9.41
N GLY A 308 18.12 1.86 8.61
CA GLY A 308 19.11 1.16 7.78
C GLY A 308 19.94 0.12 8.53
N SER A 309 20.56 0.49 9.65
CA SER A 309 21.42 -0.39 10.45
C SER A 309 20.67 -1.43 11.28
N GLU A 310 19.35 -1.28 11.45
CA GLU A 310 18.52 -2.20 12.22
C GLU A 310 18.08 -3.39 11.35
N LYS A 311 18.80 -4.50 11.49
CA LYS A 311 18.60 -5.72 10.69
C LYS A 311 17.25 -6.39 10.91
N LYS A 312 16.65 -6.19 12.09
CA LYS A 312 15.42 -6.84 12.53
C LYS A 312 14.43 -5.79 12.98
N TRP A 313 13.23 -5.83 12.40
CA TRP A 313 12.21 -4.80 12.62
C TRP A 313 10.82 -5.41 12.74
N TYR A 314 10.01 -4.83 13.62
CA TYR A 314 8.64 -5.22 13.94
C TYR A 314 8.53 -6.70 14.35
N ASP A 315 8.70 -6.96 15.66
CA ASP A 315 8.45 -8.29 16.21
C ASP A 315 6.94 -8.54 16.35
N ARG A 316 6.41 -9.47 15.57
CA ARG A 316 4.96 -9.75 15.54
C ARG A 316 4.50 -10.66 16.67
N ASP A 317 5.45 -11.26 17.37
CA ASP A 317 5.21 -12.10 18.54
C ASP A 317 6.30 -11.81 19.57
N SER A 318 6.16 -10.69 20.29
CA SER A 318 7.11 -10.19 21.30
C SER A 318 7.29 -11.10 22.54
N GLY A 319 6.80 -12.35 22.47
CA GLY A 319 7.07 -13.41 23.42
C GLY A 319 8.49 -14.01 23.30
N PRO A 320 8.73 -15.19 23.89
CA PRO A 320 10.05 -15.81 23.88
C PRO A 320 10.53 -16.28 22.50
N SER A 321 9.64 -16.37 21.52
CA SER A 321 9.93 -16.69 20.12
C SER A 321 9.82 -15.44 19.27
N GLN A 322 10.96 -14.76 19.06
CA GLN A 322 11.03 -13.62 18.15
C GLN A 322 10.47 -13.98 16.77
N ASN A 323 9.59 -13.14 16.23
CA ASN A 323 8.93 -13.31 14.94
C ASN A 323 8.95 -12.02 14.11
N TRP A 324 10.17 -11.60 13.78
CA TRP A 324 10.46 -10.39 13.01
C TRP A 324 9.76 -10.39 11.65
N ALA A 325 9.05 -9.30 11.35
CA ALA A 325 8.47 -9.08 10.03
C ALA A 325 9.57 -8.83 8.99
N VAL A 326 10.51 -7.95 9.31
CA VAL A 326 11.70 -7.68 8.51
C VAL A 326 12.91 -8.33 9.19
N ASP A 327 13.65 -9.16 8.45
CA ASP A 327 14.84 -9.85 8.97
C ASP A 327 15.94 -9.94 7.90
N GLY A 328 16.86 -8.98 7.95
CA GLY A 328 18.06 -8.91 7.12
C GLY A 328 19.20 -9.85 7.56
N ASP A 329 19.11 -10.50 8.72
CA ASP A 329 20.12 -11.47 9.19
C ASP A 329 19.82 -12.91 8.71
N SER A 330 18.66 -13.14 8.11
CA SER A 330 18.27 -14.46 7.62
C SER A 330 19.17 -14.92 6.47
N ASN A 331 19.70 -16.14 6.56
CA ASN A 331 20.55 -16.74 5.52
C ASN A 331 19.89 -16.77 4.14
N VAL A 332 18.56 -16.95 4.07
CA VAL A 332 17.83 -16.96 2.78
C VAL A 332 17.82 -15.56 2.18
N VAL A 333 17.62 -14.54 3.02
CA VAL A 333 17.58 -13.13 2.59
C VAL A 333 18.98 -12.68 2.15
N ILE A 334 20.02 -13.01 2.91
CA ILE A 334 21.42 -12.73 2.56
C ILE A 334 21.79 -13.40 1.24
N ALA A 335 21.49 -14.69 1.07
CA ALA A 335 21.82 -15.41 -0.16
C ALA A 335 21.12 -14.82 -1.39
N LEU A 336 19.86 -14.40 -1.26
CA LEU A 336 19.15 -13.75 -2.35
C LEU A 336 19.69 -12.33 -2.63
N ALA A 337 20.04 -11.57 -1.59
CA ALA A 337 20.68 -10.27 -1.76
C ALA A 337 22.04 -10.39 -2.49
N ASP A 338 22.85 -11.38 -2.14
CA ASP A 338 24.13 -11.64 -2.81
C ASP A 338 23.92 -12.05 -4.29
N GLU A 339 22.88 -12.85 -4.59
CA GLU A 339 22.48 -13.17 -5.97
C GLU A 339 22.13 -11.89 -6.76
N ILE A 340 21.28 -11.03 -6.19
CA ILE A 340 20.86 -9.77 -6.81
C ILE A 340 22.08 -8.88 -7.08
N GLU A 341 22.92 -8.65 -6.07
CA GLU A 341 24.12 -7.81 -6.21
C GLU A 341 25.09 -8.35 -7.26
N SER A 342 25.27 -9.68 -7.34
CA SER A 342 26.11 -10.31 -8.37
C SER A 342 25.59 -10.16 -9.80
N SER A 343 24.29 -9.84 -9.96
CA SER A 343 23.66 -9.61 -11.26
C SER A 343 23.72 -8.16 -11.73
N LEU A 344 24.12 -7.23 -10.86
CA LEU A 344 24.26 -5.80 -11.20
C LEU A 344 25.44 -5.57 -12.15
N ASN A 345 25.34 -4.52 -12.97
CA ASN A 345 26.47 -4.10 -13.78
C ASN A 345 27.61 -3.61 -12.88
N PRO A 346 28.88 -3.73 -13.29
CA PRO A 346 30.03 -3.32 -12.45
C PRO A 346 29.96 -1.87 -11.96
N GLU A 347 29.39 -0.96 -12.75
CA GLU A 347 29.20 0.43 -12.37
C GLU A 347 28.08 0.67 -11.34
N ASP A 348 27.16 -0.29 -11.18
CA ASP A 348 25.97 -0.17 -10.31
C ASP A 348 26.18 -0.85 -8.94
N VAL A 349 27.25 -1.62 -8.74
CA VAL A 349 27.48 -2.45 -7.53
C VAL A 349 27.48 -1.62 -6.24
N ASN A 350 27.95 -0.38 -6.29
CA ASN A 350 28.00 0.50 -5.11
C ASN A 350 26.77 1.40 -4.95
N SER A 351 25.76 1.26 -5.81
CA SER A 351 24.54 2.08 -5.78
C SER A 351 23.45 1.40 -4.93
N PRO A 352 23.03 2.02 -3.80
CA PRO A 352 21.88 1.53 -3.05
C PRO A 352 20.59 1.63 -3.86
N TYR A 353 20.47 2.62 -4.76
CA TYR A 353 19.32 2.78 -5.65
C TYR A 353 19.20 1.62 -6.64
N ALA A 354 20.30 1.25 -7.30
CA ALA A 354 20.32 0.17 -8.28
C ALA A 354 20.05 -1.20 -7.62
N PHE A 355 20.66 -1.46 -6.46
CA PHE A 355 20.39 -2.68 -5.69
C PHE A 355 18.92 -2.75 -5.27
N ALA A 356 18.37 -1.66 -4.73
CA ALA A 356 16.99 -1.62 -4.26
C ALA A 356 15.96 -1.81 -5.40
N HIS A 357 16.23 -1.23 -6.56
CA HIS A 357 15.40 -1.41 -7.76
C HIS A 357 15.45 -2.86 -8.26
N ALA A 358 16.64 -3.47 -8.33
CA ALA A 358 16.79 -4.88 -8.70
C ALA A 358 16.09 -5.82 -7.69
N ALA A 359 16.18 -5.51 -6.40
CA ALA A 359 15.45 -6.23 -5.36
C ALA A 359 13.93 -6.08 -5.51
N PHE A 360 13.43 -4.89 -5.84
CA PHE A 360 12.01 -4.63 -6.12
C PHE A 360 11.51 -5.51 -7.27
N ILE A 361 12.25 -5.53 -8.39
CA ILE A 361 11.95 -6.37 -9.54
C ILE A 361 11.93 -7.86 -9.15
N LYS A 362 12.95 -8.32 -8.41
CA LYS A 362 13.07 -9.72 -7.98
C LYS A 362 11.85 -10.15 -7.16
N ILE A 363 11.46 -9.37 -6.15
CA ILE A 363 10.31 -9.72 -5.30
C ILE A 363 9.01 -9.69 -6.11
N ARG A 364 8.77 -8.63 -6.89
CA ARG A 364 7.58 -8.50 -7.74
C ARG A 364 7.38 -9.69 -8.67
N ASP A 365 8.46 -10.15 -9.29
CA ASP A 365 8.38 -11.21 -10.30
C ASP A 365 8.39 -12.62 -9.72
N SER A 366 8.97 -12.79 -8.54
CA SER A 366 9.12 -14.11 -7.90
C SER A 366 7.99 -14.44 -6.93
N ILE A 367 7.34 -13.43 -6.32
CA ILE A 367 6.34 -13.64 -5.28
C ILE A 367 4.92 -13.51 -5.85
N VAL A 368 4.14 -14.58 -5.68
CA VAL A 368 2.74 -14.60 -6.09
C VAL A 368 1.88 -14.00 -4.98
N TYR A 369 1.07 -13.00 -5.34
CA TYR A 369 0.09 -12.47 -4.42
C TYR A 369 -0.85 -13.58 -3.96
N SER A 370 -0.98 -13.75 -2.66
CA SER A 370 -1.79 -14.80 -2.09
C SER A 370 -2.45 -14.35 -0.83
N GLN A 371 -3.50 -15.10 -0.46
CA GLN A 371 -4.12 -14.90 0.82
C GLN A 371 -3.08 -15.11 1.94
N GLY A 372 -3.00 -14.14 2.84
CA GLY A 372 -2.08 -14.07 3.98
C GLY A 372 -1.94 -15.29 4.92
N LEU A 373 -1.17 -15.20 6.01
CA LEU A 373 -1.19 -16.21 7.10
C LEU A 373 -1.41 -15.56 8.46
N SER A 374 -1.72 -16.36 9.47
CA SER A 374 -1.80 -15.88 10.85
C SER A 374 -0.91 -16.69 11.79
N PRO A 375 0.16 -16.10 12.35
CA PRO A 375 0.66 -14.73 12.08
C PRO A 375 1.12 -14.56 10.63
N ALA A 376 1.24 -13.31 10.18
CA ALA A 376 1.75 -12.98 8.85
C ALA A 376 3.13 -13.62 8.60
N ARG A 377 3.49 -13.89 7.35
CA ARG A 377 4.85 -14.34 6.97
C ARG A 377 5.85 -13.22 7.13
N GLY A 378 7.01 -13.52 7.70
CA GLY A 378 8.13 -12.56 7.68
C GLY A 378 8.73 -12.50 6.29
N GLY A 379 9.56 -11.51 6.01
CA GLY A 379 10.27 -11.39 4.73
C GLY A 379 10.96 -12.70 4.30
N PRO A 380 11.73 -13.38 5.18
CA PRO A 380 12.33 -14.68 4.84
C PRO A 380 11.30 -15.75 4.45
N ALA A 381 10.20 -15.87 5.20
CA ALA A 381 9.17 -16.87 4.93
C ALA A 381 8.41 -16.56 3.63
N CYS A 382 8.16 -15.27 3.34
CA CYS A 382 7.54 -14.82 2.10
C CYS A 382 8.41 -15.17 0.88
N ILE A 383 9.73 -14.97 0.98
CA ILE A 383 10.70 -15.37 -0.06
C ILE A 383 10.72 -16.88 -0.27
N VAL A 384 10.79 -17.68 0.80
CA VAL A 384 10.83 -19.15 0.71
C VAL A 384 9.55 -19.72 0.11
N ASP A 385 8.39 -19.19 0.53
CA ASP A 385 7.09 -19.65 0.06
C ASP A 385 6.73 -19.14 -1.34
N GLU A 386 7.49 -18.16 -1.85
CA GLU A 386 7.19 -17.40 -3.08
C GLU A 386 5.77 -16.84 -3.08
N ARG A 387 5.27 -16.50 -1.89
CA ARG A 387 3.87 -16.11 -1.65
C ARG A 387 3.76 -15.10 -0.54
N GLY A 388 2.92 -14.09 -0.75
CA GLY A 388 2.49 -13.18 0.32
C GLY A 388 1.48 -12.14 -0.14
N ASP A 389 0.81 -11.49 0.82
CA ASP A 389 0.00 -10.30 0.62
C ASP A 389 0.84 -9.01 0.69
N CYS A 390 0.21 -7.85 0.82
CA CYS A 390 0.85 -6.53 0.68
C CYS A 390 1.93 -6.25 1.74
N ASP A 391 1.63 -6.53 3.01
CA ASP A 391 2.60 -6.39 4.09
C ASP A 391 3.72 -7.44 3.95
N GLU A 392 3.40 -8.70 3.65
CA GLU A 392 4.39 -9.77 3.50
C GLU A 392 5.40 -9.51 2.35
N GLN A 393 4.95 -8.97 1.22
CA GLN A 393 5.84 -8.63 0.11
C GLN A 393 6.68 -7.37 0.41
N SER A 394 6.11 -6.38 1.09
CA SER A 394 6.85 -5.23 1.59
C SER A 394 7.94 -5.67 2.58
N ASN A 395 7.62 -6.62 3.47
CA ASN A 395 8.57 -7.22 4.41
C ASN A 395 9.72 -7.93 3.70
N ALA A 396 9.43 -8.69 2.65
CA ALA A 396 10.44 -9.38 1.84
C ALA A 396 11.41 -8.39 1.20
N TRP A 397 10.89 -7.34 0.57
CA TRP A 397 11.71 -6.31 -0.06
C TRP A 397 12.54 -5.53 0.97
N MET A 398 11.94 -5.05 2.06
CA MET A 398 12.67 -4.37 3.13
C MET A 398 13.73 -5.27 3.77
N SER A 399 13.50 -6.58 3.89
CA SER A 399 14.50 -7.51 4.44
C SER A 399 15.74 -7.58 3.55
N LEU A 400 15.58 -7.57 2.22
CA LEU A 400 16.71 -7.50 1.29
C LEU A 400 17.49 -6.19 1.46
N LEU A 401 16.79 -5.06 1.58
CA LEU A 401 17.40 -3.74 1.81
C LEU A 401 18.21 -3.71 3.11
N ARG A 402 17.70 -4.31 4.18
CA ARG A 402 18.42 -4.41 5.46
C ARG A 402 19.74 -5.17 5.36
N THR A 403 19.91 -6.08 4.42
CA THR A 403 21.23 -6.74 4.23
C THR A 403 22.33 -5.75 3.87
N ARG A 404 21.99 -4.66 3.16
CA ARG A 404 22.89 -3.60 2.68
C ARG A 404 22.72 -2.28 3.43
N ASN A 405 22.09 -2.31 4.59
CA ASN A 405 21.80 -1.13 5.43
C ASN A 405 21.01 -0.01 4.72
N ILE A 406 20.21 -0.34 3.71
CA ILE A 406 19.39 0.65 3.01
C ILE A 406 18.16 0.97 3.90
N PRO A 407 17.90 2.24 4.22
CA PRO A 407 16.74 2.60 5.04
C PRO A 407 15.44 2.49 4.23
N ALA A 408 14.56 1.62 4.70
CA ALA A 408 13.15 1.56 4.33
C ALA A 408 12.27 1.35 5.57
N TRP A 409 11.02 1.79 5.53
CA TRP A 409 10.05 1.74 6.64
C TRP A 409 8.63 1.66 6.10
N TYR A 410 7.66 1.37 6.97
CA TYR A 410 6.28 1.19 6.53
C TYR A 410 5.56 2.49 6.23
N GLU A 411 4.57 2.37 5.35
CA GLU A 411 3.44 3.28 5.26
C GLU A 411 2.15 2.48 5.14
N PHE A 412 1.11 2.98 5.81
CA PHE A 412 -0.16 2.28 5.97
C PHE A 412 -1.34 3.17 5.60
N GLY A 413 -2.38 2.50 5.12
CA GLY A 413 -3.70 3.09 4.91
C GLY A 413 -4.54 2.29 3.92
N PRO A 414 -5.75 2.74 3.59
CA PRO A 414 -6.60 2.04 2.65
C PRO A 414 -6.18 2.33 1.20
N MET A 415 -6.33 1.33 0.34
CA MET A 415 -6.08 1.41 -1.10
C MET A 415 -7.30 1.01 -1.90
N THR A 416 -7.59 1.79 -2.93
CA THR A 416 -8.67 1.53 -3.88
C THR A 416 -8.17 1.09 -5.25
N ASP A 417 -9.09 0.78 -6.16
CA ASP A 417 -8.78 0.58 -7.57
C ASP A 417 -8.79 1.91 -8.34
N GLY A 418 -8.38 1.90 -9.60
CA GLY A 418 -8.40 3.11 -10.44
C GLY A 418 -9.80 3.68 -10.71
N GLN A 419 -10.87 3.05 -10.22
CA GLN A 419 -12.27 3.49 -10.33
C GLN A 419 -12.88 3.87 -8.99
N PHE A 420 -12.10 3.85 -7.90
CA PHE A 420 -12.55 4.13 -6.55
C PHE A 420 -13.71 3.22 -6.09
N SER A 421 -13.77 1.98 -6.59
CA SER A 421 -14.93 1.11 -6.44
C SER A 421 -14.83 0.10 -5.29
N ALA A 422 -13.61 -0.21 -4.85
CA ALA A 422 -13.35 -1.19 -3.81
C ALA A 422 -12.08 -0.84 -3.05
N TRP A 423 -12.22 -0.69 -1.73
CA TRP A 423 -11.13 -0.36 -0.83
C TRP A 423 -10.68 -1.59 -0.03
N GLU A 424 -9.39 -1.70 0.23
CA GLU A 424 -8.84 -2.65 1.19
C GLU A 424 -7.76 -1.99 2.04
N PRO A 425 -7.60 -2.39 3.31
CA PRO A 425 -6.42 -2.04 4.08
C PRO A 425 -5.15 -2.51 3.37
N HIS A 426 -4.15 -1.64 3.28
CA HIS A 426 -2.93 -1.91 2.54
C HIS A 426 -1.71 -1.43 3.31
N ALA A 427 -0.58 -2.08 3.06
CA ALA A 427 0.72 -1.72 3.61
C ALA A 427 1.74 -1.69 2.46
N TRP A 428 2.53 -0.63 2.42
CA TRP A 428 3.63 -0.46 1.48
C TRP A 428 4.84 0.11 2.22
N SER A 429 5.87 0.52 1.47
CA SER A 429 7.12 1.00 2.06
C SER A 429 7.48 2.38 1.56
N ASN A 430 8.23 3.11 2.37
CA ASN A 430 9.07 4.22 1.93
C ASN A 430 10.53 3.77 1.92
N ALA A 431 11.32 4.40 1.07
CA ALA A 431 12.77 4.31 1.15
C ALA A 431 13.41 5.67 0.83
N ILE A 432 14.59 5.88 1.40
CA ILE A 432 15.42 7.05 1.14
C ILE A 432 16.67 6.64 0.38
N PHE A 433 16.99 7.37 -0.69
CA PHE A 433 18.16 7.13 -1.53
C PHE A 433 19.01 8.40 -1.61
N PRO A 434 20.33 8.31 -1.38
CA PRO A 434 21.22 9.44 -1.58
C PRO A 434 21.30 9.80 -3.07
N LEU A 435 21.31 11.10 -3.37
CA LEU A 435 21.78 11.60 -4.67
C LEU A 435 23.30 11.81 -4.60
N ASP A 436 23.97 11.72 -5.74
CA ASP A 436 25.42 11.90 -5.86
C ASP A 436 25.84 13.27 -5.30
N GLY A 437 26.85 13.26 -4.42
CA GLY A 437 27.29 14.48 -3.73
C GLY A 437 27.86 15.52 -4.69
N GLN A 438 28.61 15.10 -5.71
CA GLN A 438 29.20 16.02 -6.68
C GLN A 438 28.10 16.66 -7.56
N TRP A 439 27.12 15.86 -7.98
CA TRP A 439 25.94 16.32 -8.68
C TRP A 439 25.16 17.36 -7.86
N CYS A 440 24.95 17.14 -6.57
CA CYS A 440 24.28 18.11 -5.70
C CYS A 440 25.07 19.41 -5.54
N ILE A 441 26.39 19.34 -5.41
CA ILE A 441 27.26 20.52 -5.36
C ILE A 441 27.12 21.34 -6.65
N GLU A 442 27.12 20.68 -7.81
CA GLU A 442 26.94 21.34 -9.12
C GLU A 442 25.57 22.01 -9.27
N LYS A 443 24.55 21.49 -8.59
CA LYS A 443 23.20 22.05 -8.53
C LYS A 443 23.01 23.08 -7.40
N ASN A 444 24.05 23.38 -6.63
CA ASN A 444 23.98 24.23 -5.43
C ASN A 444 22.98 23.71 -4.39
N ILE A 445 22.83 22.40 -4.25
CA ILE A 445 21.97 21.75 -3.25
C ILE A 445 22.81 21.41 -2.01
N ASP A 446 22.28 21.71 -0.83
CA ASP A 446 22.88 21.35 0.44
C ASP A 446 22.90 19.83 0.62
N LEU A 447 24.06 19.27 0.97
CA LEU A 447 24.25 17.83 1.06
C LEU A 447 23.36 17.16 2.12
N SER A 448 22.91 17.88 3.15
CA SER A 448 21.99 17.36 4.18
C SER A 448 20.57 17.14 3.66
N THR A 449 20.21 17.77 2.54
CA THR A 449 18.92 17.61 1.84
C THR A 449 19.06 16.89 0.49
N CYS A 450 20.26 16.43 0.14
CA CYS A 450 20.60 15.81 -1.15
C CYS A 450 20.18 14.32 -1.22
N PHE A 451 18.87 14.07 -1.24
CA PHE A 451 18.30 12.72 -1.30
C PHE A 451 16.91 12.73 -1.94
N VAL A 452 16.41 11.52 -2.22
CA VAL A 452 15.01 11.25 -2.56
C VAL A 452 14.41 10.36 -1.47
N GLU A 453 13.23 10.70 -0.96
CA GLU A 453 12.44 9.90 -0.02
C GLU A 453 11.07 9.60 -0.66
N GLY A 454 10.83 8.36 -1.08
CA GLY A 454 9.67 8.03 -1.90
C GLY A 454 9.06 6.66 -1.66
N GLU A 455 7.84 6.50 -2.18
CA GLU A 455 6.99 5.32 -1.96
C GLU A 455 7.34 4.15 -2.86
N VAL A 456 7.34 2.96 -2.29
CA VAL A 456 7.53 1.69 -2.98
C VAL A 456 6.41 0.73 -2.60
N ASP A 457 5.67 0.29 -3.61
CA ASP A 457 4.69 -0.79 -3.50
C ASP A 457 4.98 -1.88 -4.53
N VAL A 458 5.53 -2.98 -4.03
CA VAL A 458 5.93 -4.15 -4.82
C VAL A 458 4.72 -4.81 -5.50
N VAL A 459 3.61 -4.96 -4.77
CA VAL A 459 2.41 -5.65 -5.25
C VAL A 459 1.76 -4.90 -6.41
N ASN A 460 1.74 -3.58 -6.31
CA ASN A 460 1.12 -2.71 -7.30
C ASN A 460 2.09 -2.22 -8.39
N ASN A 461 3.33 -2.73 -8.37
CA ASN A 461 4.42 -2.34 -9.27
C ASN A 461 4.65 -0.81 -9.27
N ARG A 462 4.64 -0.20 -8.09
CA ARG A 462 4.93 1.22 -7.90
C ARG A 462 6.34 1.36 -7.35
N TRP A 463 7.30 1.52 -8.24
CA TRP A 463 8.65 1.94 -7.87
C TRP A 463 8.67 3.46 -7.78
N LEU A 464 8.96 4.01 -6.59
CA LEU A 464 9.09 5.45 -6.38
C LEU A 464 7.94 6.24 -7.04
N LEU A 465 6.71 5.85 -6.69
CA LEU A 465 5.49 6.35 -7.32
C LEU A 465 4.32 6.41 -6.33
N HIS A 466 3.89 7.63 -6.03
CA HIS A 466 2.64 7.91 -5.33
C HIS A 466 1.48 7.98 -6.31
N THR A 467 0.28 7.59 -5.86
CA THR A 467 -0.94 7.62 -6.68
C THR A 467 -2.16 8.03 -5.86
N PRO A 468 -3.17 8.69 -6.45
CA PRO A 468 -4.42 9.03 -5.75
C PRO A 468 -5.31 7.85 -5.33
N THR A 469 -4.92 6.63 -5.67
CA THR A 469 -5.65 5.40 -5.27
C THR A 469 -5.23 4.86 -3.91
N THR A 470 -4.35 5.56 -3.20
CA THR A 470 -3.98 5.29 -1.80
C THR A 470 -4.38 6.48 -0.96
N MET A 471 -4.84 6.21 0.26
CA MET A 471 -4.95 7.21 1.32
C MET A 471 -3.91 6.86 2.38
N THR A 472 -2.86 7.66 2.53
CA THR A 472 -1.91 7.54 3.64
C THR A 472 -2.64 7.85 4.95
N GLU A 473 -2.73 6.87 5.86
CA GLU A 473 -3.19 7.08 7.24
C GLU A 473 -2.00 7.35 8.17
N TRP A 474 -0.88 6.65 7.96
CA TRP A 474 0.31 6.76 8.80
C TRP A 474 1.57 6.40 8.02
N ILE A 475 2.60 7.24 8.15
CA ILE A 475 3.98 6.93 7.74
C ILE A 475 4.77 6.60 8.99
N GLU A 476 5.44 5.45 8.99
CA GLU A 476 6.19 5.00 10.16
C GLU A 476 7.26 6.02 10.56
N GLN A 477 7.18 6.46 11.81
CA GLN A 477 8.24 7.21 12.46
C GLN A 477 9.20 6.25 13.17
N PRO A 478 10.48 6.61 13.29
CA PRO A 478 11.47 5.83 14.02
C PRO A 478 10.97 5.42 15.42
N SER A 479 11.00 4.11 15.71
CA SER A 479 10.67 3.55 17.01
C SER A 479 11.66 2.45 17.39
N TYR A 480 11.72 2.07 18.66
CA TYR A 480 12.62 0.99 19.06
C TYR A 480 12.21 -0.32 18.37
N ARG A 481 13.02 -0.79 17.42
CA ARG A 481 12.82 -2.06 16.68
C ARG A 481 11.43 -2.23 16.05
N GLY A 482 10.77 -1.14 15.66
CA GLY A 482 9.45 -1.18 15.03
C GLY A 482 8.28 -1.47 15.96
N GLU A 483 8.39 -1.13 17.25
CA GLU A 483 7.26 -1.17 18.20
C GLU A 483 6.06 -0.36 17.71
N ALA A 484 6.28 0.80 17.07
CA ALA A 484 5.18 1.61 16.53
C ALA A 484 4.35 0.86 15.48
N SER A 485 5.00 0.05 14.64
CA SER A 485 4.29 -0.81 13.68
C SER A 485 3.43 -1.86 14.42
N TYR A 486 3.94 -2.44 15.52
CA TYR A 486 3.17 -3.38 16.33
C TYR A 486 1.90 -2.75 16.90
N ASP A 487 2.01 -1.53 17.42
CA ASP A 487 0.90 -0.80 18.02
C ASP A 487 -0.11 -0.34 16.96
N PHE A 488 0.35 0.09 15.78
CA PHE A 488 -0.54 0.50 14.69
C PHE A 488 -1.47 -0.63 14.21
N TYR A 489 -1.00 -1.89 14.20
CA TYR A 489 -1.84 -3.05 13.90
C TYR A 489 -2.85 -3.39 15.00
N ARG A 490 -2.82 -2.69 16.15
CA ARG A 490 -3.64 -2.95 17.35
C ARG A 490 -4.33 -1.67 17.85
N PRO A 491 -5.11 -0.98 17.01
CA PRO A 491 -5.77 0.28 17.41
C PRO A 491 -6.92 0.08 18.40
N LEU A 492 -7.35 -1.16 18.65
CA LEU A 492 -8.52 -1.47 19.48
C LEU A 492 -8.13 -2.21 20.76
N SER A 493 -8.45 -1.61 21.90
CA SER A 493 -8.52 -2.29 23.19
C SER A 493 -9.97 -2.67 23.48
N ILE A 494 -10.29 -3.97 23.50
CA ILE A 494 -11.63 -4.46 23.80
C ILE A 494 -11.55 -5.85 24.46
N GLY A 495 -12.46 -6.12 25.40
CA GLY A 495 -12.48 -7.37 26.18
C GLY A 495 -12.93 -8.64 25.42
N CYS A 496 -12.87 -8.65 24.10
CA CYS A 496 -13.37 -9.73 23.26
C CYS A 496 -12.52 -9.93 22.00
N VAL A 497 -12.62 -11.12 21.43
CA VAL A 497 -11.91 -11.49 20.20
C VAL A 497 -12.91 -11.56 19.05
N ASN A 498 -12.62 -10.92 17.91
CA ASN A 498 -13.52 -10.84 16.73
C ASN A 498 -14.82 -10.06 16.92
N CYS A 499 -14.80 -9.07 17.79
CA CYS A 499 -15.90 -8.16 18.01
C CYS A 499 -15.75 -6.85 17.24
N TRP A 500 -14.85 -6.78 16.26
CA TRP A 500 -14.56 -5.60 15.47
C TRP A 500 -14.71 -5.94 13.99
N ALA A 501 -15.09 -4.97 13.17
CA ALA A 501 -15.00 -5.03 11.73
C ALA A 501 -14.82 -3.64 11.13
N GLU A 502 -14.08 -3.56 10.02
CA GLU A 502 -13.95 -2.33 9.25
C GLU A 502 -14.28 -2.51 7.77
N SER A 503 -14.91 -1.48 7.21
CA SER A 503 -15.10 -1.33 5.78
C SER A 503 -14.86 0.11 5.35
N TRP A 504 -14.51 0.25 4.08
CA TRP A 504 -14.19 1.52 3.44
C TRP A 504 -14.98 1.63 2.14
N GLU A 505 -15.57 2.78 1.88
CA GLU A 505 -16.26 3.06 0.63
C GLU A 505 -16.12 4.51 0.18
N THR A 506 -16.16 4.72 -1.14
CA THR A 506 -16.18 6.06 -1.71
C THR A 506 -17.59 6.62 -1.61
N ILE A 507 -17.73 7.84 -1.09
CA ILE A 507 -19.00 8.55 -1.04
C ILE A 507 -19.09 9.48 -2.26
N GLY A 508 -20.13 9.28 -3.06
CA GLY A 508 -20.31 10.04 -4.29
C GLY A 508 -19.38 9.55 -5.41
N GLU A 509 -19.01 10.46 -6.30
CA GLU A 509 -18.14 10.17 -7.45
C GLU A 509 -16.82 10.95 -7.28
N PRO A 510 -15.65 10.31 -7.47
CA PRO A 510 -14.37 10.99 -7.40
C PRO A 510 -14.23 12.00 -8.55
N GLU A 511 -13.68 13.18 -8.26
CA GLU A 511 -13.28 14.14 -9.27
C GLU A 511 -11.89 13.77 -9.81
N ILE A 512 -11.82 13.28 -11.05
CA ILE A 512 -10.56 12.91 -11.69
C ILE A 512 -10.16 13.98 -12.71
N ASN A 513 -8.97 14.56 -12.53
CA ASN A 513 -8.40 15.58 -13.42
C ASN A 513 -7.03 15.14 -13.97
N GLY A 514 -6.57 15.75 -15.06
CA GLY A 514 -5.29 15.42 -15.70
C GLY A 514 -5.25 14.10 -16.47
N GLY A 515 -6.34 13.32 -16.44
CA GLY A 515 -6.46 12.02 -17.12
C GLY A 515 -5.84 10.88 -16.31
N THR A 516 -5.58 9.76 -17.00
CA THR A 516 -4.96 8.57 -16.41
C THR A 516 -3.67 8.18 -17.14
N TYR A 517 -2.83 7.43 -16.43
CA TYR A 517 -1.62 6.81 -16.98
C TYR A 517 -1.55 5.34 -16.60
N ARG A 518 -0.74 4.60 -17.34
CA ARG A 518 -0.61 3.16 -17.23
C ARG A 518 0.69 2.81 -16.53
N VAL A 519 0.61 1.87 -15.59
CA VAL A 519 1.76 1.22 -14.97
C VAL A 519 1.67 -0.26 -15.34
N PRO A 520 2.64 -0.81 -16.09
CA PRO A 520 2.65 -2.23 -16.45
C PRO A 520 2.52 -3.12 -15.22
N VAL A 521 1.87 -4.28 -15.34
CA VAL A 521 1.80 -5.27 -14.23
C VAL A 521 3.15 -5.97 -14.04
N ARG A 522 3.96 -6.06 -15.11
CA ARG A 522 5.37 -6.47 -15.08
C ARG A 522 6.15 -5.51 -15.95
N ILE A 523 7.31 -5.08 -15.49
CA ILE A 523 8.27 -4.36 -16.33
C ILE A 523 8.95 -5.43 -17.19
N GLY A 524 8.87 -5.29 -18.51
CA GLY A 524 9.84 -5.93 -19.39
C GLY A 524 11.10 -5.09 -19.35
N GLU A 525 12.20 -5.66 -18.86
CA GLU A 525 13.53 -5.06 -18.91
C GLU A 525 14.48 -5.98 -19.68
#